data_AF-A0AAV5VUQ7-F1
#
_entry.id   AF-A0AAV5VUQ7-F1
#
_cell.length_a   1.000
_cell.length_b   1.000
_cell.length_c   1.000
_cell.angle_alpha   90.00
_cell.angle_beta   90.00
_cell.angle_gamma   90.00
#
_symmetry.space_group_name_H-M   'P 1'
#
loop_
_entity.id
_entity.type
_entity.pdbx_description
1 polymer ?
#
loop_
_entity_poly.entity_id
_entity_poly.type
_entity_poly.pdbx_seq_one_letter_code
_entity_poly.pdbx_strand_id
1 'polypeptide(L)'
;TKQGIMRQQRNMFIIVGVCTASNILKGVHQMSWVFIAAFHLSNWSTVVSNLYPYPHYIATYAPSITLVIFSSKIRALLINRDFLCECSLRTSDTYLLLRIKLSANAYFRSPFFYFFVITGACGILSVVGYAMSVRYPISEEFSWVFRVGFILNAVGVTSATIGKFYISLHRYVVMRS
;
A
#
# COMPACT_ATOMS: atom_id res chain seq x y z
N THR A 1 10.99 28.65 8.46
CA THR A 1 9.74 29.35 8.88
C THR A 1 8.68 28.34 9.28
N LYS A 2 8.02 28.54 10.45
CA LYS A 2 7.02 27.65 11.07
C LYS A 2 5.90 27.18 10.10
N GLN A 3 5.45 28.08 9.22
CA GLN A 3 4.43 27.79 8.20
C GLN A 3 4.85 26.68 7.21
N GLY A 4 6.12 26.64 6.81
CA GLY A 4 6.63 25.63 5.87
C GLY A 4 6.58 24.22 6.49
N ILE A 5 6.92 24.12 7.78
CA ILE A 5 6.85 22.86 8.53
C ILE A 5 5.40 22.39 8.66
N MET A 6 4.48 23.29 9.02
CA MET A 6 3.06 22.94 9.12
C MET A 6 2.47 22.47 7.78
N ARG A 7 2.80 23.14 6.67
CA ARG A 7 2.37 22.71 5.32
C ARG A 7 2.89 21.32 5.00
N GLN A 8 4.13 21.02 5.35
CA GLN A 8 4.73 19.70 5.15
C GLN A 8 4.02 18.62 5.99
N GLN A 9 3.75 18.89 7.27
CA GLN A 9 3.02 17.96 8.15
C GLN A 9 1.61 17.67 7.60
N ARG A 10 0.89 18.70 7.15
CA ARG A 10 -0.44 18.54 6.55
C ARG A 10 -0.41 17.68 5.30
N ASN A 11 0.55 17.91 4.40
CA ASN A 11 0.70 17.08 3.19
C ASN A 11 0.98 15.62 3.55
N MET A 12 1.87 15.37 4.52
CA MET A 12 2.15 14.01 5.00
C MET A 12 0.91 13.35 5.61
N PHE A 13 0.12 14.10 6.38
CA PHE A 13 -1.14 13.60 6.93
C PHE A 13 -2.14 13.20 5.84
N ILE A 14 -2.32 14.03 4.81
CA ILE A 14 -3.19 13.73 3.67
C ILE A 14 -2.73 12.46 2.95
N ILE A 15 -1.43 12.35 2.64
CA ILE A 15 -0.86 11.17 1.99
C ILE A 15 -1.20 9.90 2.77
N VAL A 16 -0.90 9.86 4.07
CA VAL A 16 -1.12 8.66 4.88
C VAL A 16 -2.61 8.42 5.12
N GLY A 17 -3.43 9.46 5.25
CA GLY A 17 -4.89 9.35 5.35
C GLY A 17 -5.49 8.65 4.14
N VAL A 18 -5.14 9.08 2.91
CA VAL A 18 -5.58 8.42 1.68
C VAL A 18 -5.07 6.97 1.62
N CYS A 19 -3.81 6.73 1.95
CA CYS A 19 -3.27 5.36 1.99
C CYS A 19 -4.01 4.47 2.99
N THR A 20 -4.38 5.01 4.15
CA THR A 20 -5.09 4.28 5.20
C THR A 20 -6.51 3.95 4.74
N ALA A 21 -7.24 4.93 4.21
CA ALA A 21 -8.59 4.72 3.69
C ALA A 21 -8.62 3.66 2.57
N SER A 22 -7.68 3.72 1.63
CA SER A 22 -7.59 2.71 0.56
C SER A 22 -7.27 1.31 1.09
N ASN A 23 -6.42 1.18 2.12
CA ASN A 23 -6.13 -0.12 2.73
C ASN A 23 -7.31 -0.65 3.57
N ILE A 24 -8.08 0.22 4.23
CA ILE A 24 -9.34 -0.16 4.89
C ILE A 24 -10.33 -0.70 3.85
N LEU A 25 -10.50 -0.01 2.72
CA LEU A 25 -11.38 -0.48 1.64
C LEU A 25 -10.97 -1.88 1.14
N LYS A 26 -9.67 -2.10 0.95
CA LYS A 26 -9.13 -3.43 0.60
C LYS A 26 -9.40 -4.46 1.69
N GLY A 27 -9.22 -4.11 2.97
CA GLY A 27 -9.50 -4.97 4.11
C GLY A 27 -10.98 -5.35 4.22
N VAL A 28 -11.90 -4.40 4.05
CA VAL A 28 -13.35 -4.65 4.01
C VAL A 28 -13.68 -5.65 2.91
N HIS A 29 -13.11 -5.46 1.73
CA HIS A 29 -13.33 -6.38 0.62
C HIS A 29 -12.78 -7.79 0.90
N GLN A 30 -11.62 -7.92 1.57
CA GLN A 30 -11.10 -9.22 2.02
C GLN A 30 -11.98 -9.86 3.10
N MET A 31 -12.56 -9.07 4.01
CA MET A 31 -13.53 -9.56 4.98
C MET A 31 -14.80 -10.08 4.30
N SER A 32 -15.29 -9.42 3.26
CA SER A 32 -16.43 -9.90 2.47
C SER A 32 -16.21 -11.29 1.89
N TRP A 33 -14.98 -11.61 1.45
CA TRP A 33 -14.62 -12.96 1.00
C TRP A 33 -14.76 -14.00 2.11
N VAL A 34 -14.31 -13.69 3.32
CA VAL A 34 -14.43 -14.59 4.48
C VAL A 34 -15.90 -14.85 4.80
N PHE A 35 -16.74 -13.81 4.79
CA PHE A 35 -18.17 -13.96 5.01
C PHE A 35 -18.85 -14.80 3.92
N ILE A 36 -18.54 -14.55 2.65
CA ILE A 36 -19.09 -15.33 1.53
C ILE A 36 -18.73 -16.82 1.66
N ALA A 37 -17.47 -17.11 2.01
CA ALA A 37 -17.02 -18.48 2.22
C ALA A 37 -17.72 -19.13 3.43
N ALA A 38 -17.86 -18.40 4.54
CA ALA A 38 -18.48 -18.90 5.76
C ALA A 38 -19.99 -19.22 5.60
N PHE A 39 -20.70 -18.44 4.77
CA PHE A 39 -22.13 -18.62 4.50
C PHE A 39 -22.43 -19.38 3.21
N HIS A 40 -21.42 -19.94 2.53
CA HIS A 40 -21.56 -20.68 1.27
C HIS A 40 -22.32 -19.91 0.17
N LEU A 41 -22.12 -18.59 0.09
CA LEU A 41 -22.83 -17.71 -0.85
C LEU A 41 -22.18 -17.72 -2.25
N SER A 42 -22.27 -18.85 -2.95
CA SER A 42 -21.62 -19.06 -4.26
C SER A 42 -21.95 -17.98 -5.30
N ASN A 43 -23.20 -17.50 -5.34
CA ASN A 43 -23.64 -16.43 -6.25
C ASN A 43 -22.87 -15.11 -6.03
N TRP A 44 -22.51 -14.79 -4.79
CA TRP A 44 -21.78 -13.58 -4.43
C TRP A 44 -20.26 -13.71 -4.63
N SER A 45 -19.74 -14.94 -4.63
CA SER A 45 -18.31 -15.20 -4.82
C SER A 45 -17.79 -14.64 -6.15
N THR A 46 -18.54 -14.84 -7.24
CA THR A 46 -18.15 -14.32 -8.57
C THR A 46 -18.16 -12.79 -8.60
N VAL A 47 -19.19 -12.16 -8.00
CA VAL A 47 -19.32 -10.70 -7.95
C VAL A 47 -18.17 -10.08 -7.16
N VAL A 48 -17.87 -10.62 -5.97
CA VAL A 48 -16.80 -10.10 -5.13
C VAL A 48 -15.43 -10.37 -5.75
N SER A 49 -15.21 -11.52 -6.38
CA SER A 49 -13.99 -11.80 -7.15
C SER A 49 -13.75 -10.77 -8.26
N ASN A 50 -14.80 -10.46 -9.04
CA ASN A 50 -14.70 -9.48 -10.12
C ASN A 50 -14.47 -8.05 -9.61
N LEU A 51 -14.94 -7.73 -8.40
CA LEU A 51 -14.73 -6.42 -7.77
C LEU A 51 -13.38 -6.29 -7.07
N TYR A 52 -12.69 -7.39 -6.72
CA TYR A 52 -11.42 -7.35 -5.98
C TYR A 52 -10.30 -6.52 -6.63
N PRO A 53 -10.11 -6.52 -7.97
CA PRO A 53 -9.03 -5.76 -8.60
C PRO A 53 -9.09 -4.26 -8.31
N TYR A 54 -10.28 -3.66 -8.19
CA TYR A 54 -10.43 -2.21 -7.99
C TYR A 54 -9.87 -1.71 -6.64
N PRO A 55 -10.36 -2.16 -5.47
CA PRO A 55 -9.82 -1.73 -4.18
C PRO A 55 -8.37 -2.19 -4.01
N HIS A 56 -7.97 -3.32 -4.62
CA HIS A 56 -6.59 -3.78 -4.61
C HIS A 56 -5.66 -2.78 -5.32
N TYR A 57 -6.00 -2.35 -6.54
CA TYR A 57 -5.19 -1.38 -7.29
C TYR A 57 -5.20 0.00 -6.64
N ILE A 58 -6.34 0.47 -6.14
CA ILE A 58 -6.44 1.74 -5.41
C ILE A 58 -5.51 1.71 -4.19
N ALA A 59 -5.53 0.65 -3.38
CA ALA A 59 -4.65 0.51 -2.22
C ALA A 59 -3.17 0.38 -2.57
N THR A 60 -2.87 -0.26 -3.70
CA THR A 60 -1.49 -0.46 -4.18
C THR A 60 -0.89 0.83 -4.71
N TYR A 61 -1.62 1.62 -5.50
CA TYR A 61 -1.05 2.79 -6.15
C TYR A 61 -1.28 4.11 -5.41
N ALA A 62 -2.22 4.16 -4.46
CA ALA A 62 -2.45 5.35 -3.65
C ALA A 62 -1.17 5.91 -3.00
N PRO A 63 -0.25 5.11 -2.42
CA PRO A 63 0.98 5.63 -1.83
C PRO A 63 1.87 6.37 -2.82
N SER A 64 2.21 5.75 -3.96
CA SER A 64 3.03 6.41 -4.99
C SER A 64 2.35 7.64 -5.57
N ILE A 65 1.08 7.53 -5.96
CA ILE A 65 0.34 8.64 -6.60
C ILE A 65 0.26 9.83 -5.63
N THR A 66 -0.13 9.61 -4.38
CA THR A 66 -0.25 10.69 -3.40
C THR A 66 1.12 11.29 -3.04
N LEU A 67 2.18 10.49 -2.93
CA LEU A 67 3.52 11.03 -2.70
C LEU A 67 4.01 11.91 -3.85
N VAL A 68 3.78 11.50 -5.09
CA VAL A 68 4.13 12.30 -6.28
C VAL A 68 3.34 13.61 -6.31
N ILE A 69 2.04 13.57 -6.01
CA ILE A 69 1.18 14.77 -6.03
C ILE A 69 1.56 15.75 -4.90
N PHE A 70 1.80 15.27 -3.69
CA PHE A 70 1.92 16.13 -2.50
C PHE A 70 3.36 16.43 -2.04
N SER A 71 4.39 15.75 -2.59
CA SER A 71 5.79 15.96 -2.23
C SER A 71 6.64 16.44 -3.40
N SER A 72 6.95 17.74 -3.43
CA SER A 72 7.86 18.34 -4.42
C SER A 72 9.25 17.71 -4.41
N LYS A 73 9.74 17.30 -3.24
CA LYS A 73 11.04 16.62 -3.10
C LYS A 73 11.05 15.24 -3.74
N ILE A 74 9.94 14.50 -3.66
CA ILE A 74 9.81 13.20 -4.32
C ILE A 74 9.68 13.39 -5.82
N ARG A 75 8.92 14.39 -6.28
CA ARG A 75 8.91 14.75 -7.71
C ARG A 75 10.30 15.08 -8.23
N ALA A 76 11.05 15.92 -7.52
CA ALA A 76 12.43 16.24 -7.90
C ALA A 76 13.31 14.97 -7.93
N LEU A 77 13.12 14.04 -7.00
CA LEU A 77 13.84 12.76 -6.98
C LEU A 77 13.49 11.87 -8.19
N LEU A 78 12.24 11.89 -8.65
CA LEU A 78 11.74 11.06 -9.75
C LEU A 78 11.95 11.68 -11.14
N ILE A 79 11.81 13.01 -11.26
CA ILE A 79 11.96 13.76 -12.53
C ILE A 79 13.42 13.78 -12.99
N ASN A 80 14.38 13.64 -12.08
CA ASN A 80 15.80 13.77 -12.42
C ASN A 80 16.38 12.58 -13.24
N ARG A 81 15.53 11.65 -13.71
CA ARG A 81 15.91 10.60 -14.68
C ARG A 81 14.71 10.22 -15.55
N ASP A 82 14.92 10.10 -16.86
CA ASP A 82 13.95 9.76 -17.93
C ASP A 82 13.26 8.38 -17.81
N PHE A 83 13.27 7.76 -16.62
CA PHE A 83 12.93 6.35 -16.42
C PHE A 83 11.46 6.09 -16.08
N LEU A 84 10.61 7.14 -16.01
CA LEU A 84 9.18 6.98 -15.73
C LEU A 84 8.40 6.39 -16.92
N CYS A 85 9.00 6.30 -18.11
CA CYS A 85 8.27 5.96 -19.34
C CYS A 85 8.04 4.45 -19.56
N GLU A 86 8.84 3.54 -18.97
CA GLU A 86 8.77 2.10 -19.33
C GLU A 86 8.50 1.14 -18.17
N CYS A 87 8.50 1.61 -16.93
CA CYS A 87 8.28 0.75 -15.77
C CYS A 87 6.79 0.52 -15.52
N SER A 88 6.32 -0.72 -15.77
CA SER A 88 5.00 -1.23 -15.37
C SER A 88 4.60 -0.69 -13.99
N LEU A 89 3.36 -0.24 -13.84
CA LEU A 89 2.82 0.42 -12.64
C LEU A 89 3.13 -0.33 -11.33
N ARG A 90 3.35 -1.65 -11.36
CA ARG A 90 3.78 -2.46 -10.19
C ARG A 90 5.23 -2.26 -9.78
N THR A 91 6.12 -2.06 -10.75
CA THR A 91 7.54 -1.79 -10.51
C THR A 91 7.77 -0.39 -9.97
N SER A 92 6.86 0.56 -10.24
CA SER A 92 7.00 1.95 -9.79
C SER A 92 6.91 2.08 -8.26
N ASP A 93 6.02 1.32 -7.61
CA ASP A 93 5.84 1.38 -6.15
C ASP A 93 7.07 0.82 -5.41
N THR A 94 7.57 -0.34 -5.87
CA THR A 94 8.80 -0.95 -5.34
C THR A 94 10.02 -0.06 -5.58
N TYR A 95 10.13 0.49 -6.80
CA TYR A 95 11.20 1.41 -7.17
C TYR A 95 11.18 2.67 -6.31
N LEU A 96 10.01 3.27 -6.09
CA LEU A 96 9.85 4.46 -5.27
C LEU A 96 10.30 4.20 -3.83
N LEU A 97 9.87 3.09 -3.21
CA LEU A 97 10.28 2.73 -1.85
C LEU A 97 11.78 2.47 -1.76
N LEU A 98 12.34 1.74 -2.73
CA LEU A 98 13.78 1.48 -2.81
C LEU A 98 14.56 2.79 -2.94
N ARG A 99 14.11 3.72 -3.79
CA ARG A 99 14.74 5.03 -3.99
C ARG A 99 14.68 5.91 -2.77
N ILE A 100 13.55 5.93 -2.06
CA ILE A 100 13.43 6.63 -0.77
C ILE A 100 14.43 6.05 0.23
N LYS A 101 14.55 4.71 0.28
CA LYS A 101 15.47 4.03 1.20
C LYS A 101 16.95 4.26 0.88
N LEU A 102 17.31 4.28 -0.39
CA LEU A 102 18.68 4.50 -0.86
C LEU A 102 19.10 5.98 -0.90
N SER A 103 18.15 6.92 -0.79
CA SER A 103 18.47 8.34 -0.85
C SER A 103 19.34 8.78 0.34
N ALA A 104 20.43 9.48 0.04
CA ALA A 104 21.32 10.07 1.05
C ALA A 104 20.71 11.29 1.77
N ASN A 105 19.60 11.85 1.26
CA ASN A 105 19.00 13.06 1.82
C ASN A 105 18.42 12.81 3.22
N ALA A 106 18.86 13.58 4.21
CA ALA A 106 18.42 13.49 5.61
C ALA A 106 16.89 13.58 5.77
N TYR A 107 16.19 14.25 4.84
CA TYR A 107 14.74 14.31 4.80
C TYR A 107 14.07 12.93 4.77
N PHE A 108 14.60 11.99 3.97
CA PHE A 108 14.07 10.63 3.82
C PHE A 108 14.48 9.69 4.96
N ARG A 109 15.35 10.14 5.88
CA ARG A 109 15.75 9.40 7.08
C ARG A 109 14.86 9.69 8.29
N SER A 110 13.83 10.51 8.14
CA SER A 110 12.89 10.76 9.24
C SER A 110 12.10 9.49 9.61
N PRO A 111 11.66 9.35 10.88
CA PRO A 111 10.90 8.17 11.33
C PRO A 111 9.67 7.88 10.46
N PHE A 112 9.04 8.93 9.93
CA PHE A 112 7.92 8.79 9.00
C PHE A 112 8.26 7.98 7.76
N PHE A 113 9.36 8.31 7.07
CA PHE A 113 9.74 7.58 5.86
C PHE A 113 10.20 6.16 6.19
N TYR A 114 10.79 5.95 7.37
CA TYR A 114 11.10 4.61 7.85
C TYR A 114 9.85 3.74 8.00
N PHE A 115 8.84 4.19 8.76
CA PHE A 115 7.57 3.48 8.89
C PHE A 115 6.80 3.38 7.57
N PHE A 116 6.87 4.41 6.73
CA PHE A 116 6.26 4.41 5.40
C PHE A 116 6.88 3.32 4.51
N VAL A 117 8.20 3.17 4.50
CA VAL A 117 8.89 2.11 3.74
C VAL A 117 8.54 0.73 4.26
N ILE A 118 8.51 0.53 5.57
CA ILE A 118 8.12 -0.76 6.17
C ILE A 118 6.69 -1.13 5.79
N THR A 119 5.75 -0.22 5.97
CA THR A 119 4.33 -0.47 5.64
C THR A 119 4.09 -0.60 4.13
N GLY A 120 4.93 0.04 3.31
CA GLY A 120 4.98 -0.16 1.87
C GLY A 120 5.47 -1.56 1.50
N ALA A 121 6.54 -2.05 2.14
CA ALA A 121 7.05 -3.41 1.95
C ALA A 121 6.01 -4.48 2.34
N CYS A 122 5.27 -4.29 3.44
CA CYS A 122 4.12 -5.13 3.78
C CYS A 122 3.02 -5.09 2.71
N GLY A 123 2.80 -3.92 2.09
CA GLY A 123 1.88 -3.77 0.96
C GLY A 123 2.32 -4.58 -0.26
N ILE A 124 3.61 -4.54 -0.61
CA ILE A 124 4.20 -5.36 -1.68
C ILE A 124 4.04 -6.85 -1.39
N LEU A 125 4.31 -7.27 -0.14
CA LEU A 125 4.13 -8.66 0.27
C LEU A 125 2.67 -9.13 0.05
N SER A 126 1.69 -8.26 0.31
CA SER A 126 0.30 -8.56 0.02
C SER A 126 0.02 -8.73 -1.48
N VAL A 127 0.62 -7.89 -2.34
CA VAL A 127 0.48 -8.02 -3.80
C VAL A 127 1.09 -9.33 -4.31
N VAL A 128 2.25 -9.73 -3.78
CA VAL A 128 2.88 -11.02 -4.09
C VAL A 128 1.98 -12.17 -3.66
N GLY A 129 1.47 -12.13 -2.42
CA GLY A 129 0.55 -13.15 -1.92
C GLY A 129 -0.71 -13.28 -2.78
N TYR A 130 -1.31 -12.16 -3.19
CA TYR A 130 -2.45 -12.15 -4.11
C TYR A 130 -2.10 -12.72 -5.49
N ALA A 131 -0.93 -12.38 -6.03
CA ALA A 131 -0.48 -12.92 -7.31
C ALA A 131 -0.31 -14.45 -7.24
N MET A 132 0.28 -14.95 -6.16
CA MET A 132 0.41 -16.40 -5.93
C MET A 132 -0.95 -17.09 -5.81
N SER A 133 -1.93 -16.49 -5.13
CA SER A 133 -3.23 -17.12 -4.90
C SER A 133 -4.16 -17.08 -6.11
N VAL A 134 -4.07 -16.07 -6.97
CA VAL A 134 -5.08 -15.85 -8.05
C VAL A 134 -4.53 -16.04 -9.46
N ARG A 135 -3.25 -15.75 -9.72
CA ARG A 135 -2.75 -15.70 -11.11
C ARG A 135 -2.24 -17.02 -11.65
N TYR A 136 -1.82 -17.93 -10.78
CA TYR A 136 -1.26 -19.20 -11.20
C TYR A 136 -2.33 -20.27 -11.09
N PRO A 137 -2.66 -21.00 -12.19
CA PRO A 137 -3.46 -22.20 -12.10
C PRO A 137 -2.61 -23.25 -11.38
N ILE A 138 -2.88 -23.42 -10.10
CA ILE A 138 -2.12 -24.31 -9.21
C ILE A 138 -2.82 -25.68 -9.21
N SER A 139 -2.08 -26.74 -9.55
CA SER A 139 -2.56 -28.13 -9.44
C SER A 139 -2.91 -28.47 -7.99
N GLU A 140 -3.84 -29.42 -7.75
CA GLU A 140 -4.30 -29.81 -6.41
C GLU A 140 -3.16 -30.21 -5.47
N GLU A 141 -2.11 -30.84 -6.01
CA GLU A 141 -0.88 -31.22 -5.31
C GLU A 141 -0.17 -30.02 -4.65
N PHE A 142 -0.34 -28.83 -5.22
CA PHE A 142 0.26 -27.58 -4.76
C PHE A 142 -0.74 -26.67 -4.04
N SER A 143 -1.87 -27.20 -3.54
CA SER A 143 -2.88 -26.44 -2.79
C SER A 143 -2.31 -25.68 -1.56
N TRP A 144 -1.17 -26.13 -1.02
CA TRP A 144 -0.45 -25.42 0.03
C TRP A 144 0.07 -24.04 -0.42
N VAL A 145 0.46 -23.87 -1.69
CA VAL A 145 0.94 -22.59 -2.25
C VAL A 145 -0.18 -21.55 -2.22
N PHE A 146 -1.42 -21.97 -2.55
CA PHE A 146 -2.60 -21.11 -2.45
C PHE A 146 -2.82 -20.64 -1.00
N ARG A 147 -2.72 -21.54 -0.02
CA ARG A 147 -2.85 -21.21 1.41
C ARG A 147 -1.78 -20.21 1.86
N VAL A 148 -0.52 -20.44 1.47
CA VAL A 148 0.59 -19.52 1.78
C VAL A 148 0.36 -18.16 1.13
N GLY A 149 -0.03 -18.11 -0.14
CA GLY A 149 -0.35 -16.87 -0.84
C GLY A 149 -1.46 -16.08 -0.15
N PHE A 150 -2.51 -16.76 0.30
CA PHE A 150 -3.60 -16.16 1.06
C PHE A 150 -3.14 -15.59 2.41
N ILE A 151 -2.33 -16.34 3.17
CA ILE A 151 -1.75 -15.89 4.45
C ILE A 151 -0.88 -14.66 4.24
N LEU A 152 0.04 -14.69 3.26
CA LEU A 152 0.89 -13.54 2.92
C LEU A 152 0.07 -12.31 2.51
N ASN A 153 -1.01 -12.52 1.76
CA ASN A 153 -1.93 -11.45 1.38
C ASN A 153 -2.59 -10.82 2.61
N ALA A 154 -3.17 -11.62 3.49
CA ALA A 154 -3.87 -11.15 4.69
C ALA A 154 -2.92 -10.45 5.67
N VAL A 155 -1.77 -11.07 5.98
CA VAL A 155 -0.76 -10.50 6.89
C VAL A 155 -0.21 -9.20 6.32
N GLY A 156 0.08 -9.15 5.02
CA GLY A 156 0.59 -7.95 4.34
C GLY A 156 -0.40 -6.79 4.41
N VAL A 157 -1.69 -7.01 4.11
CA VAL A 157 -2.72 -5.97 4.21
C VAL A 157 -2.90 -5.50 5.65
N THR A 158 -3.03 -6.42 6.59
CA THR A 158 -3.26 -6.08 8.01
C THR A 158 -2.10 -5.26 8.56
N SER A 159 -0.86 -5.71 8.35
CA SER A 159 0.35 -5.00 8.80
C SER A 159 0.48 -3.63 8.14
N ALA A 160 0.21 -3.53 6.83
CA ALA A 160 0.22 -2.26 6.12
C ALA A 160 -0.84 -1.28 6.64
N THR A 161 -2.03 -1.79 6.99
CA THR A 161 -3.16 -0.99 7.49
C THR A 161 -2.88 -0.47 8.88
N ILE A 162 -2.48 -1.34 9.81
CA ILE A 162 -2.15 -0.97 11.19
C ILE A 162 -1.02 0.05 11.22
N GLY A 163 0.06 -0.19 10.46
CA GLY A 163 1.19 0.73 10.45
C GLY A 163 0.83 2.11 9.87
N LYS A 164 0.03 2.18 8.79
CA LYS A 164 -0.43 3.46 8.23
C LYS A 164 -1.42 4.18 9.15
N PHE A 165 -2.28 3.44 9.84
CA PHE A 165 -3.14 3.99 10.88
C PHE A 165 -2.31 4.61 12.01
N TYR A 166 -1.29 3.91 12.50
CA TYR A 166 -0.39 4.44 13.52
C TYR A 166 0.35 5.70 13.07
N ILE A 167 0.88 5.73 11.84
CA ILE A 167 1.51 6.93 11.27
C ILE A 167 0.50 8.10 11.22
N SER A 168 -0.73 7.84 10.78
CA SER A 168 -1.78 8.87 10.70
C SER A 168 -2.12 9.43 12.08
N LEU A 169 -2.30 8.54 13.07
CA LEU A 169 -2.61 8.91 14.45
C LEU A 169 -1.48 9.72 15.08
N HIS A 170 -0.24 9.26 14.95
CA HIS A 170 0.94 9.98 15.42
C HIS A 170 1.02 11.39 14.80
N ARG A 171 0.78 11.52 13.48
CA ARG A 171 0.76 12.83 12.80
C ARG A 171 -0.38 13.71 13.28
N TYR A 172 -1.55 13.16 13.53
CA TYR A 172 -2.68 13.90 14.09
C TYR A 172 -2.33 14.47 15.47
N VAL A 173 -1.74 13.67 16.36
CA VAL A 173 -1.31 14.12 17.69
C VAL A 173 -0.27 15.24 17.58
N VAL A 174 0.76 15.09 16.74
CA VAL A 174 1.82 16.11 16.54
C VAL A 174 1.28 17.42 15.96
N MET A 175 0.21 17.40 15.18
CA MET A 175 -0.40 18.64 14.67
C MET A 175 -1.28 19.36 15.69
N ARG A 176 -1.73 18.66 16.74
CA ARG A 176 -2.60 19.20 17.79
C ARG A 176 -1.79 19.83 18.94
N SER A 177 -0.59 19.33 19.21
CA SER A 177 0.38 19.90 20.17
C SER A 177 1.03 21.17 19.62
#